data_AF-A0A933XKY6-F1
#
_entry.id   AF-A0A933XKY6-F1
#
_cell.length_a   1.000
_cell.length_b   1.000
_cell.length_c   1.000
_cell.angle_alpha   90.00
_cell.angle_beta   90.00
_cell.angle_gamma   90.00
#
_symmetry.space_group_name_H-M   'P 1'
#
loop_
_entity.id
_entity.type
_entity.pdbx_description
1 polymer ?
#
loop_
_entity_poly.entity_id
_entity_poly.type
_entity_poly.pdbx_seq_one_letter_code
_entity_poly.pdbx_strand_id
1 'polypeptide(L)'
;MNLTRRDFLKLAALTGAALTTADRLPLFADVADVAEEGSTEPLRDIAVGGLIRPPGALPEKLFRAKCVSCGVCMNVCHAMKYDAITTAGFKNPRFPLQGFAQREPGPFSKGGNTPLTPLNRGESSPPLEKGDVGGFFNYNTPYIKDMRDFPCGLCMECPKHCPTGALQPVEKEDVRMGMALIDFGLCFGWNGDVCLSCSKACPLGATVFEFYNGEWGNQPYINDNCVGCGLCVKYCPMRGSAIKVVTKKQYENVKSSYVNDFNKLMVMSNEERYNIVYSNNLPNIMARGRIVEREYR
;
A
#
# COMPACT_ATOMS: atom_id res chain seq x y z
N MET A 1 -29.09 39.39 55.81
CA MET A 1 -30.56 39.27 55.67
C MET A 1 -30.87 37.82 55.38
N ASN A 2 -31.52 37.13 56.32
CA ASN A 2 -31.84 35.70 56.25
C ASN A 2 -33.16 35.51 55.48
N LEU A 3 -33.09 34.94 54.28
CA LEU A 3 -34.28 34.53 53.52
C LEU A 3 -34.71 33.15 54.02
N THR A 4 -35.98 33.03 54.43
CA THR A 4 -36.50 31.82 55.08
C THR A 4 -37.25 30.93 54.11
N ARG A 5 -37.31 29.64 54.44
CA ARG A 5 -37.86 28.53 53.64
C ARG A 5 -39.33 28.68 53.20
N ARG A 6 -40.03 29.73 53.64
CA ARG A 6 -41.41 30.07 53.25
C ARG A 6 -41.50 30.98 52.03
N ASP A 7 -40.42 31.69 51.68
CA ASP A 7 -40.41 32.61 50.54
C ASP A 7 -40.19 31.90 49.20
N PHE A 8 -39.63 30.67 49.23
CA PHE A 8 -39.42 29.84 48.05
C PHE A 8 -40.70 29.16 47.53
N LEU A 9 -41.71 28.98 48.39
CA LEU A 9 -42.95 28.26 48.03
C LEU A 9 -44.01 29.16 47.35
N LYS A 10 -43.79 30.49 47.32
CA LYS A 10 -44.73 31.44 46.69
C LYS A 10 -44.42 31.73 45.22
N LEU A 11 -43.22 31.40 44.73
CA LEU A 11 -42.88 31.54 43.30
C LEU A 11 -43.35 30.36 42.44
N ALA A 12 -43.81 29.26 43.06
CA ALA A 12 -44.18 28.03 42.35
C ALA A 12 -45.67 27.93 41.97
N ALA A 13 -46.49 28.97 42.17
CA ALA A 13 -47.95 28.86 42.16
C ALA A 13 -48.71 29.69 41.11
N LEU A 14 -48.07 30.17 40.02
CA LEU A 14 -48.76 31.04 39.06
C LEU A 14 -48.54 30.77 37.56
N THR A 15 -48.24 29.55 37.13
CA THR A 15 -48.44 29.16 35.72
C THR A 15 -48.86 27.69 35.56
N GLY A 16 -50.14 27.39 35.82
CA GLY A 16 -50.89 26.41 35.02
C GLY A 16 -51.65 27.19 33.94
N ALA A 17 -52.02 26.67 32.76
CA ALA A 17 -52.06 25.31 32.24
C ALA A 17 -52.18 25.37 30.71
N ALA A 18 -51.63 24.38 30.00
CA ALA A 18 -52.23 23.81 28.78
C ALA A 18 -51.52 22.49 28.44
N LEU A 19 -52.21 21.38 28.73
CA LEU A 19 -51.87 20.03 28.30
C LEU A 19 -52.16 19.88 26.81
N THR A 20 -51.19 19.47 25.98
CA THR A 20 -51.42 18.55 24.86
C THR A 20 -50.17 17.71 24.56
N THR A 21 -50.39 16.38 24.61
CA THR A 21 -49.71 15.28 23.91
C THR A 21 -48.19 15.08 24.07
N ALA A 22 -47.88 13.97 24.76
CA ALA A 22 -46.70 13.11 24.70
C ALA A 22 -45.71 13.36 23.54
N ASP A 23 -44.45 13.63 23.87
CA ASP A 23 -43.36 12.65 23.66
C ASP A 23 -42.04 13.16 24.28
N ARG A 24 -41.44 12.28 25.08
CA ARG A 24 -40.02 12.11 25.45
C ARG A 24 -39.08 13.34 25.55
N LEU A 25 -38.53 13.52 26.75
CA LEU A 25 -37.20 14.11 26.98
C LEU A 25 -36.13 13.45 26.09
N PRO A 26 -35.18 14.25 25.60
CA PRO A 26 -33.77 14.01 25.92
C PRO A 26 -33.16 15.34 26.43
N LEU A 27 -32.80 15.51 27.70
CA LEU A 27 -31.51 15.11 28.30
C LEU A 27 -30.51 14.56 27.28
N PHE A 28 -29.30 15.13 27.23
CA PHE A 28 -28.21 14.88 26.26
C PHE A 28 -28.28 15.72 24.97
N ALA A 29 -27.98 17.01 25.10
CA ALA A 29 -27.29 17.73 24.03
C ALA A 29 -25.80 17.49 24.23
N ASP A 30 -25.36 16.29 23.88
CA ASP A 30 -23.94 16.00 23.74
C ASP A 30 -23.42 16.85 22.58
N VAL A 31 -22.54 17.79 22.91
CA VAL A 31 -21.41 18.12 22.05
C VAL A 31 -20.67 16.80 21.91
N ALA A 32 -21.02 16.03 20.89
CA ALA A 32 -20.28 14.84 20.53
C ALA A 32 -18.88 15.32 20.14
N ASP A 33 -17.99 15.09 21.10
CA ASP A 33 -16.56 15.05 20.97
C ASP A 33 -16.14 14.69 19.54
N VAL A 34 -15.38 15.58 18.92
CA VAL A 34 -14.39 15.18 17.92
C VAL A 34 -13.26 14.49 18.69
N ALA A 35 -13.56 13.34 19.26
CA ALA A 35 -12.55 12.36 19.58
C ALA A 35 -12.14 11.77 18.22
N GLU A 36 -11.06 12.29 17.65
CA GLU A 36 -10.24 11.50 16.74
C GLU A 36 -9.79 10.26 17.51
N GLU A 37 -10.59 9.19 17.44
CA GLU A 37 -10.07 7.86 17.68
C GLU A 37 -8.93 7.66 16.69
N GLY A 38 -7.70 7.68 17.21
CA GLY A 38 -6.49 7.45 16.45
C GLY A 38 -6.59 6.10 15.75
N SER A 39 -6.94 6.12 14.47
CA SER A 39 -7.06 4.93 13.65
C SER A 39 -5.66 4.34 13.45
N THR A 40 -5.32 3.34 14.26
CA THR A 40 -4.22 2.40 14.04
C THR A 40 -4.61 1.32 13.01
N GLU A 41 -5.46 1.70 12.06
CA GLU A 41 -5.85 0.82 10.97
C GLU A 41 -4.61 0.60 10.07
N PRO A 42 -4.30 -0.64 9.64
CA PRO A 42 -3.26 -0.90 8.64
C PRO A 42 -3.52 -0.04 7.41
N LEU A 43 -2.52 0.31 6.59
CA LEU A 43 -2.64 1.24 5.43
C LEU A 43 -3.84 0.90 4.52
N ARG A 44 -5.04 1.34 4.91
CA ARG A 44 -6.33 0.94 4.33
C ARG A 44 -6.85 1.98 3.36
N ASP A 45 -6.41 3.24 3.51
CA ASP A 45 -6.93 4.36 2.72
C ASP A 45 -6.00 4.85 1.61
N ILE A 46 -4.81 4.28 1.48
CA ILE A 46 -4.02 4.49 0.27
C ILE A 46 -4.70 3.67 -0.81
N ALA A 47 -5.44 4.31 -1.71
CA ALA A 47 -5.94 3.68 -2.94
C ALA A 47 -4.75 3.05 -3.69
N VAL A 48 -4.51 1.75 -3.42
CA VAL A 48 -3.36 1.02 -3.94
C VAL A 48 -3.71 0.65 -5.37
N GLY A 49 -3.38 1.52 -6.30
CA GLY A 49 -3.81 1.32 -7.67
C GLY A 49 -3.47 2.53 -8.51
N GLY A 50 -2.32 2.46 -9.18
CA GLY A 50 -1.90 3.42 -10.17
C GLY A 50 -0.99 2.72 -11.16
N LEU A 51 -1.03 3.13 -12.42
CA LEU A 51 -0.13 2.59 -13.45
C LEU A 51 1.27 3.15 -13.23
N ILE A 52 2.13 2.39 -12.56
CA ILE A 52 3.54 2.76 -12.43
C ILE A 52 4.22 2.63 -13.80
N ARG A 53 4.77 3.72 -14.33
CA ARG A 53 5.43 3.71 -15.64
C ARG A 53 6.85 3.10 -15.54
N PRO A 54 7.41 2.57 -16.64
CA PRO A 54 8.80 2.14 -16.70
C PRO A 54 9.79 3.28 -16.35
N PRO A 55 11.05 2.96 -16.00
CA PRO A 55 12.05 3.96 -15.68
C PRO A 55 12.29 4.91 -16.85
N GLY A 56 12.51 6.18 -16.54
CA GLY A 56 12.74 7.25 -17.51
C GLY A 56 11.46 7.81 -18.15
N ALA A 57 10.27 7.35 -17.76
CA ALA A 57 9.03 7.89 -18.31
C ALA A 57 8.90 9.40 -18.04
N LEU A 58 8.57 10.13 -19.10
CA LEU A 58 8.19 11.53 -19.00
C LEU A 58 6.93 11.70 -18.11
N PRO A 59 6.65 12.92 -17.63
CA PRO A 59 5.38 13.23 -16.98
C PRO A 59 4.20 12.78 -17.84
N GLU A 60 3.15 12.24 -17.21
CA GLU A 60 2.08 11.47 -17.86
C GLU A 60 1.54 12.12 -19.15
N LYS A 61 1.29 13.44 -19.15
CA LYS A 61 0.80 14.18 -20.33
C LYS A 61 1.78 14.11 -21.51
N LEU A 62 3.08 14.27 -21.26
CA LEU A 62 4.13 14.23 -22.28
C LEU A 62 4.46 12.81 -22.70
N PHE A 63 4.49 11.87 -21.74
CA PHE A 63 4.67 10.44 -22.02
C PHE A 63 3.61 9.96 -23.00
N ARG A 64 2.34 10.27 -22.73
CA ARG A 64 1.21 9.90 -23.61
C ARG A 64 1.28 10.53 -24.99
N ALA A 65 1.77 11.77 -25.10
CA ALA A 65 1.94 12.43 -26.39
C ALA A 65 3.05 11.80 -27.25
N LYS A 66 4.08 11.21 -26.63
CA LYS A 66 5.23 10.61 -27.34
C LYS A 66 5.17 9.09 -27.48
N CYS A 67 4.43 8.40 -26.62
CA CYS A 67 4.36 6.94 -26.65
C CYS A 67 3.51 6.48 -27.84
N VAL A 68 4.13 5.78 -28.78
CA VAL A 68 3.46 5.20 -29.95
C VAL A 68 3.10 3.73 -29.77
N SER A 69 3.13 3.22 -28.53
CA SER A 69 2.81 1.83 -28.19
C SER A 69 3.57 0.76 -28.99
N CYS A 70 4.82 1.04 -29.38
CA CYS A 70 5.66 0.15 -30.20
C CYS A 70 6.11 -1.15 -29.49
N GLY A 71 6.00 -1.21 -28.16
CA GLY A 71 6.36 -2.38 -27.37
C GLY A 71 7.85 -2.67 -27.19
N VAL A 72 8.76 -1.83 -27.72
CA VAL A 72 10.21 -2.03 -27.60
C VAL A 72 10.65 -2.17 -26.13
N CYS A 73 10.15 -1.33 -25.23
CA CYS A 73 10.46 -1.40 -23.80
C CYS A 73 10.08 -2.74 -23.14
N MET A 74 8.99 -3.38 -23.60
CA MET A 74 8.56 -4.70 -23.13
C MET A 74 9.51 -5.78 -23.66
N ASN A 75 9.86 -5.71 -24.94
CA ASN A 75 10.74 -6.68 -25.60
C ASN A 75 12.20 -6.64 -25.11
N VAL A 76 12.67 -5.52 -24.54
CA VAL A 76 14.02 -5.44 -23.94
C VAL A 76 14.00 -5.66 -22.42
N CYS A 77 12.83 -5.93 -21.82
CA CYS A 77 12.73 -6.09 -20.38
C CYS A 77 13.20 -7.48 -19.93
N HIS A 78 14.35 -7.54 -19.25
CA HIS A 78 14.92 -8.82 -18.82
C HIS A 78 14.36 -9.34 -17.48
N ALA A 79 13.55 -8.53 -16.78
CA ALA A 79 12.96 -8.91 -15.50
C ALA A 79 12.01 -10.12 -15.69
N MET A 80 12.44 -11.29 -15.20
CA MET A 80 11.80 -12.60 -15.41
C MET A 80 11.46 -12.89 -16.88
N LYS A 81 12.32 -12.39 -17.78
CA LYS A 81 12.38 -12.56 -19.23
C LYS A 81 11.49 -11.73 -20.16
N TYR A 82 10.28 -11.23 -19.82
CA TYR A 82 9.53 -10.15 -20.55
C TYR A 82 8.31 -9.61 -19.75
N ASP A 83 8.03 -10.12 -18.54
CA ASP A 83 6.70 -9.99 -17.92
C ASP A 83 6.54 -8.80 -16.98
N ALA A 84 7.62 -8.08 -16.64
CA ALA A 84 7.53 -6.93 -15.74
C ALA A 84 6.84 -5.71 -16.34
N ILE A 85 6.78 -5.61 -17.67
CA ILE A 85 6.06 -4.53 -18.33
C ILE A 85 4.90 -5.13 -19.13
N THR A 86 3.71 -4.58 -18.93
CA THR A 86 2.52 -4.96 -19.70
C THR A 86 1.73 -3.73 -20.15
N THR A 87 0.72 -3.91 -20.98
CA THR A 87 -0.09 -2.83 -21.56
C THR A 87 -1.36 -2.60 -20.75
N ALA A 88 -1.67 -1.34 -20.44
CA ALA A 88 -2.96 -1.02 -19.83
C ALA A 88 -4.10 -1.27 -20.82
N GLY A 89 -5.11 -2.06 -20.44
CA GLY A 89 -6.21 -2.46 -21.33
C GLY A 89 -7.57 -2.54 -20.64
N PHE A 90 -8.66 -2.45 -21.42
CA PHE A 90 -10.00 -2.84 -20.98
C PHE A 90 -10.03 -4.37 -20.83
N LYS A 91 -10.53 -4.90 -19.70
CA LYS A 91 -11.02 -6.28 -19.66
C LYS A 91 -12.21 -6.37 -20.64
N ASN A 92 -11.98 -6.83 -21.86
CA ASN A 92 -13.06 -7.05 -22.82
C ASN A 92 -13.63 -8.46 -22.60
N PRO A 93 -14.88 -8.62 -22.13
CA PRO A 93 -15.45 -9.94 -21.82
C PRO A 93 -15.72 -10.82 -23.06
N ARG A 94 -15.60 -10.28 -24.28
CA ARG A 94 -15.90 -11.00 -25.54
C ARG A 94 -14.69 -11.55 -26.30
N PHE A 95 -13.48 -11.24 -25.87
CA PHE A 95 -12.26 -11.81 -26.46
C PHE A 95 -11.36 -12.30 -25.34
N PRO A 96 -11.33 -13.61 -25.02
CA PRO A 96 -10.24 -14.13 -24.22
C PRO A 96 -8.97 -13.85 -25.00
N LEU A 97 -8.03 -13.15 -24.37
CA LEU A 97 -6.68 -12.93 -24.92
C LEU A 97 -6.15 -14.29 -25.37
N GLN A 98 -6.20 -14.58 -26.67
CA GLN A 98 -5.48 -15.69 -27.25
C GLN A 98 -4.02 -15.36 -27.03
N GLY A 99 -3.46 -16.06 -26.06
CA GLY A 99 -2.12 -15.83 -25.58
C GLY A 99 -1.13 -15.90 -26.72
N PHE A 100 -0.17 -15.00 -26.69
CA PHE A 100 1.19 -15.47 -26.88
C PHE A 100 1.39 -16.59 -25.86
N ALA A 101 1.37 -17.83 -26.36
CA ALA A 101 1.52 -19.03 -25.57
C ALA A 101 2.73 -18.85 -24.65
N GLN A 102 2.45 -18.90 -23.34
CA GLN A 102 3.48 -19.11 -22.33
C GLN A 102 4.23 -20.37 -22.75
N ARG A 103 5.45 -20.23 -23.28
CA ARG A 103 6.36 -21.39 -23.32
C ARG A 103 6.77 -21.63 -21.87
N GLU A 104 6.11 -22.57 -21.23
CA GLU A 104 6.62 -23.15 -19.99
C GLU A 104 8.07 -23.61 -20.25
N PRO A 105 9.04 -23.22 -19.42
CA PRO A 105 10.35 -23.84 -19.51
C PRO A 105 10.21 -25.32 -19.17
N GLY A 106 10.50 -26.19 -20.14
CA GLY A 106 10.49 -27.64 -19.99
C GLY A 106 11.45 -28.13 -18.89
N PRO A 107 11.27 -29.37 -18.42
CA PRO A 107 11.72 -29.80 -17.10
C PRO A 107 13.21 -30.11 -17.05
N PHE A 108 13.91 -29.58 -16.05
CA PHE A 108 15.07 -30.25 -15.47
C PHE A 108 14.55 -31.22 -14.41
N SER A 109 14.57 -32.51 -14.75
CA SER A 109 14.11 -33.61 -13.90
C SER A 109 15.24 -34.15 -13.00
N LYS A 110 14.77 -34.83 -11.94
CA LYS A 110 15.44 -35.60 -10.87
C LYS A 110 15.52 -34.82 -9.54
N GLY A 111 14.84 -35.21 -8.47
CA GLY A 111 13.98 -36.35 -8.17
C GLY A 111 13.65 -36.29 -6.68
N GLY A 112 12.41 -36.61 -6.30
CA GLY A 112 11.97 -36.60 -4.90
C GLY A 112 10.46 -36.65 -4.81
N ASN A 113 9.92 -37.85 -4.60
CA ASN A 113 8.49 -38.08 -4.45
C ASN A 113 8.02 -37.50 -3.10
N THR A 114 7.35 -36.35 -3.14
CA THR A 114 6.47 -35.90 -2.05
C THR A 114 5.09 -35.66 -2.66
N PRO A 115 4.00 -36.20 -2.10
CA PRO A 115 2.67 -35.97 -2.65
C PRO A 115 2.34 -34.48 -2.53
N LEU A 116 2.32 -33.77 -3.66
CA LEU A 116 1.85 -32.41 -3.73
C LEU A 116 0.32 -32.44 -3.63
N THR A 117 -0.21 -31.95 -2.51
CA THR A 117 -1.60 -31.55 -2.39
C THR A 117 -1.92 -30.44 -3.40
N PRO A 118 -3.15 -30.36 -3.95
CA PRO A 118 -3.47 -29.37 -4.97
C PRO A 118 -3.39 -27.97 -4.37
N LEU A 119 -2.44 -27.16 -4.84
CA LEU A 119 -2.45 -25.72 -4.58
C LEU A 119 -3.70 -25.13 -5.23
N ASN A 120 -4.66 -24.75 -4.39
CA ASN A 120 -5.84 -23.99 -4.79
C ASN A 120 -5.40 -22.76 -5.60
N ARG A 121 -5.66 -22.84 -6.90
CA ARG A 121 -5.48 -21.79 -7.88
C ARG A 121 -6.63 -20.80 -7.69
N GLY A 122 -6.48 -19.87 -6.75
CA GLY A 122 -7.61 -19.06 -6.29
C GLY A 122 -7.21 -17.83 -5.48
N GLU A 123 -6.17 -17.10 -5.89
CA GLU A 123 -6.04 -15.69 -5.53
C GLU A 123 -5.87 -14.92 -6.84
N SER A 124 -7.01 -14.59 -7.45
CA SER A 124 -7.07 -13.49 -8.40
C SER A 124 -6.48 -12.26 -7.74
N SER A 125 -5.50 -11.62 -8.38
CA SER A 125 -5.05 -10.27 -8.04
C SER A 125 -6.28 -9.42 -7.66
N PRO A 126 -6.25 -8.65 -6.57
CA PRO A 126 -7.40 -7.84 -6.16
C PRO A 126 -7.86 -7.00 -7.36
N PRO A 127 -9.18 -6.87 -7.59
CA PRO A 127 -9.69 -6.03 -8.66
C PRO A 127 -9.09 -4.64 -8.51
N LEU A 128 -8.29 -4.23 -9.49
CA LEU A 128 -7.71 -2.89 -9.55
C LEU A 128 -8.87 -1.89 -9.45
N GLU A 129 -8.90 -1.06 -8.41
CA GLU A 129 -9.99 -0.11 -8.17
C GLU A 129 -10.10 0.94 -9.29
N LYS A 130 -11.33 1.42 -9.48
CA LYS A 130 -11.81 2.32 -10.53
C LYS A 130 -11.15 3.71 -10.60
N GLY A 131 -10.11 4.00 -9.82
CA GLY A 131 -9.55 5.34 -9.65
C GLY A 131 -8.69 5.85 -10.81
N ASP A 132 -7.84 5.01 -11.40
CA ASP A 132 -6.84 5.47 -12.39
C ASP A 132 -6.59 4.49 -13.58
N VAL A 133 -7.32 3.38 -13.61
CA VAL A 133 -7.21 2.32 -14.63
C VAL A 133 -8.55 2.10 -15.32
N GLY A 134 -8.81 2.83 -16.39
CA GLY A 134 -10.02 2.61 -17.18
C GLY A 134 -10.52 3.75 -18.05
N GLY A 135 -9.78 4.85 -18.18
CA GLY A 135 -10.03 5.80 -19.27
C GLY A 135 -9.51 5.23 -20.59
N PHE A 136 -10.23 5.46 -21.70
CA PHE A 136 -9.75 5.27 -23.09
C PHE A 136 -8.30 5.77 -23.29
N PHE A 137 -7.92 6.77 -22.50
CA PHE A 137 -6.65 7.49 -22.51
C PHE A 137 -5.39 6.72 -22.09
N ASN A 138 -5.50 5.65 -21.29
CA ASN A 138 -4.34 4.85 -20.87
C ASN A 138 -4.13 3.59 -21.74
N TYR A 139 -4.97 3.39 -22.75
CA TYR A 139 -4.98 2.19 -23.58
C TYR A 139 -3.63 1.94 -24.26
N ASN A 140 -3.18 0.69 -24.21
CA ASN A 140 -2.02 0.18 -24.91
C ASN A 140 -0.68 0.84 -24.54
N THR A 141 -0.59 1.50 -23.38
CA THR A 141 0.65 2.11 -22.89
C THR A 141 1.33 1.21 -21.86
N PRO A 142 2.68 1.16 -21.83
CA PRO A 142 3.42 0.27 -20.93
C PRO A 142 3.36 0.73 -19.47
N TYR A 143 3.25 -0.21 -18.55
CA TYR A 143 3.33 -0.01 -17.10
C TYR A 143 3.97 -1.24 -16.43
N ILE A 144 4.48 -1.07 -15.21
CA ILE A 144 5.01 -2.16 -14.39
C ILE A 144 3.87 -3.06 -13.91
N LYS A 145 3.86 -4.30 -14.38
CA LYS A 145 2.94 -5.35 -13.95
C LYS A 145 3.23 -5.70 -12.49
N ASP A 146 2.18 -6.06 -11.76
CA ASP A 146 2.18 -6.55 -10.36
C ASP A 146 3.59 -6.73 -9.76
N MET A 147 4.03 -5.71 -8.99
CA MET A 147 5.39 -5.65 -8.44
C MET A 147 5.69 -6.76 -7.43
N ARG A 148 4.67 -7.49 -6.96
CA ARG A 148 4.90 -8.66 -6.12
C ARG A 148 5.62 -9.76 -6.90
N ASP A 149 5.23 -9.95 -8.15
CA ASP A 149 5.76 -11.00 -9.01
C ASP A 149 6.86 -10.45 -9.93
N PHE A 150 6.60 -9.29 -10.53
CA PHE A 150 7.42 -8.71 -11.60
C PHE A 150 7.90 -7.28 -11.32
N PRO A 151 8.66 -7.03 -10.24
CA PRO A 151 9.21 -5.72 -9.96
C PRO A 151 10.28 -5.32 -11.01
N CYS A 152 10.53 -4.02 -11.13
CA CYS A 152 11.59 -3.51 -11.98
C CYS A 152 12.96 -3.73 -11.31
N GLY A 153 13.89 -4.37 -12.03
CA GLY A 153 15.26 -4.58 -11.56
C GLY A 153 16.21 -3.39 -11.75
N LEU A 154 15.72 -2.25 -12.28
CA LEU A 154 16.50 -1.04 -12.58
C LEU A 154 17.74 -1.26 -13.49
N CYS A 155 17.65 -2.17 -14.47
CA CYS A 155 18.75 -2.39 -15.43
C CYS A 155 18.93 -1.26 -16.47
N MET A 156 17.96 -0.35 -16.56
CA MET A 156 17.93 0.79 -17.49
C MET A 156 17.93 0.44 -18.99
N GLU A 157 17.60 -0.80 -19.37
CA GLU A 157 17.50 -1.15 -20.80
C GLU A 157 16.31 -0.48 -21.50
N CYS A 158 15.13 -0.44 -20.86
CA CYS A 158 13.92 0.13 -21.46
C CYS A 158 14.08 1.59 -21.95
N PRO A 159 14.63 2.54 -21.16
CA PRO A 159 14.84 3.91 -21.64
C PRO A 159 15.90 4.04 -22.72
N LYS A 160 16.93 3.18 -22.76
CA LYS A 160 17.97 3.22 -23.81
C LYS A 160 17.42 2.91 -25.21
N HIS A 161 16.42 2.03 -25.30
CA HIS A 161 15.86 1.56 -26.57
C HIS A 161 14.57 2.28 -26.98
N CYS A 162 14.14 3.33 -26.29
CA CYS A 162 12.88 4.01 -26.62
C CYS A 162 13.01 4.90 -27.88
N PRO A 163 12.38 4.56 -29.01
CA PRO A 163 12.61 5.26 -30.27
C PRO A 163 12.00 6.67 -30.30
N THR A 164 10.96 6.93 -29.50
CA THR A 164 10.26 8.22 -29.48
C THR A 164 10.70 9.16 -28.35
N GLY A 165 11.58 8.68 -27.46
CA GLY A 165 11.97 9.41 -26.25
C GLY A 165 10.81 9.62 -25.27
N ALA A 166 9.78 8.76 -25.30
CA ALA A 166 8.75 8.72 -24.25
C ALA A 166 9.35 8.23 -22.91
N LEU A 167 10.33 7.32 -22.99
CA LEU A 167 11.24 6.99 -21.90
C LEU A 167 12.59 7.67 -22.21
N GLN A 168 13.08 8.51 -21.30
CA GLN A 168 14.37 9.18 -21.43
C GLN A 168 15.46 8.36 -20.73
N PRO A 169 16.70 8.32 -21.28
CA PRO A 169 17.87 7.83 -20.55
C PRO A 169 17.97 8.50 -19.18
N VAL A 170 18.17 7.68 -18.14
CA VAL A 170 18.19 8.13 -16.75
C VAL A 170 19.07 7.18 -15.95
N GLU A 171 19.82 7.71 -14.99
CA GLU A 171 20.60 6.91 -14.05
C GLU A 171 19.70 6.32 -12.96
N LYS A 172 20.10 5.20 -12.37
CA LYS A 172 19.24 4.45 -11.44
C LYS A 172 18.79 5.28 -10.22
N GLU A 173 19.62 6.19 -9.73
CA GLU A 173 19.33 7.10 -8.61
C GLU A 173 18.32 8.20 -8.98
N ASP A 174 18.22 8.55 -10.26
CA ASP A 174 17.38 9.63 -10.76
C ASP A 174 16.00 9.14 -11.25
N VAL A 175 15.79 7.83 -11.24
CA VAL A 175 14.50 7.22 -11.57
C VAL A 175 13.43 7.70 -10.58
N ARG A 176 12.24 8.05 -11.09
CA ARG A 176 11.08 8.44 -10.27
C ARG A 176 9.81 7.76 -10.81
N MET A 177 9.73 6.43 -10.67
CA MET A 177 8.59 5.65 -11.16
C MET A 177 7.42 5.67 -10.16
N GLY A 178 7.75 5.67 -8.87
CA GLY A 178 6.78 5.68 -7.77
C GLY A 178 7.47 5.83 -6.42
N MET A 179 6.71 5.68 -5.34
CA MET A 179 7.19 5.74 -3.96
C MET A 179 6.73 4.48 -3.21
N ALA A 180 7.65 3.83 -2.51
CA ALA A 180 7.33 2.67 -1.68
C ALA A 180 6.95 3.11 -0.26
N LEU A 181 5.85 2.57 0.26
CA LEU A 181 5.31 2.88 1.58
C LEU A 181 5.18 1.59 2.39
N ILE A 182 5.60 1.65 3.65
CA ILE A 182 5.54 0.52 4.59
C ILE A 182 4.22 0.59 5.36
N ASP A 183 3.46 -0.50 5.35
CA ASP A 183 2.32 -0.72 6.23
C ASP A 183 2.82 -1.12 7.62
N PHE A 184 2.85 -0.15 8.54
CA PHE A 184 3.36 -0.36 9.89
C PHE A 184 2.55 -1.39 10.68
N GLY A 185 1.26 -1.59 10.38
CA GLY A 185 0.42 -2.60 11.02
C GLY A 185 0.66 -4.03 10.52
N LEU A 186 1.41 -4.19 9.43
CA LEU A 186 1.71 -5.50 8.83
C LEU A 186 3.20 -5.80 8.74
N CYS A 187 4.05 -4.78 8.80
CA CYS A 187 5.48 -4.94 8.58
C CYS A 187 6.08 -5.77 9.72
N PHE A 188 6.76 -6.87 9.36
CA PHE A 188 7.37 -7.76 10.34
C PHE A 188 8.37 -7.02 11.23
N GLY A 189 9.18 -6.09 10.71
CA GLY A 189 10.13 -5.32 11.55
C GLY A 189 9.47 -4.30 12.48
N TRP A 190 8.18 -3.99 12.29
CA TRP A 190 7.43 -3.09 13.19
C TRP A 190 6.62 -3.85 14.25
N ASN A 191 6.29 -5.12 13.98
CA ASN A 191 5.38 -5.94 14.78
C ASN A 191 6.04 -7.19 15.40
N GLY A 192 7.10 -7.70 14.81
CA GLY A 192 7.92 -8.78 15.35
C GLY A 192 9.37 -8.33 15.49
N ASP A 193 10.28 -9.29 15.33
CA ASP A 193 11.72 -9.08 15.48
C ASP A 193 12.39 -8.55 14.18
N VAL A 194 13.71 -8.50 14.19
CA VAL A 194 14.60 -7.97 13.16
C VAL A 194 14.24 -8.47 11.76
N CYS A 195 13.88 -7.53 10.88
CA CYS A 195 13.59 -7.79 9.47
C CYS A 195 14.43 -6.88 8.56
N LEU A 196 15.16 -7.47 7.62
CA LEU A 196 16.04 -6.75 6.68
C LEU A 196 15.75 -7.11 5.21
N SER A 197 14.66 -7.82 4.92
CA SER A 197 14.41 -8.36 3.58
C SER A 197 14.25 -7.28 2.52
N CYS A 198 13.57 -6.18 2.85
CA CYS A 198 13.34 -5.07 1.93
C CYS A 198 14.60 -4.25 1.66
N SER A 199 15.39 -3.94 2.68
CA SER A 199 16.63 -3.16 2.53
C SER A 199 17.71 -3.95 1.81
N LYS A 200 17.85 -5.26 2.09
CA LYS A 200 18.78 -6.15 1.36
C LYS A 200 18.40 -6.30 -0.11
N ALA A 201 17.11 -6.27 -0.44
CA ALA A 201 16.64 -6.33 -1.82
C ALA A 201 16.75 -4.99 -2.56
N CYS A 202 16.94 -3.88 -1.85
CA CYS A 202 16.98 -2.55 -2.46
C CYS A 202 18.30 -2.32 -3.19
N PRO A 203 18.29 -2.02 -4.50
CA PRO A 203 19.51 -1.75 -5.27
C PRO A 203 20.20 -0.43 -4.88
N LEU A 204 19.50 0.44 -4.15
CA LEU A 204 20.02 1.70 -3.62
C LEU A 204 20.38 1.60 -2.12
N GLY A 205 20.05 0.47 -1.47
CA GLY A 205 20.45 0.14 -0.10
C GLY A 205 20.16 1.25 0.91
N ALA A 206 21.20 1.63 1.65
CA ALA A 206 21.14 2.58 2.77
C ALA A 206 20.84 4.03 2.36
N THR A 207 20.91 4.37 1.06
CA THR A 207 20.49 5.71 0.61
C THR A 207 18.96 5.90 0.68
N VAL A 208 18.21 4.79 0.65
CA VAL A 208 16.74 4.75 0.66
C VAL A 208 16.18 4.29 2.00
N PHE A 209 16.85 3.32 2.64
CA PHE A 209 16.38 2.71 3.88
C PHE A 209 17.08 3.32 5.09
N GLU A 210 16.27 3.88 5.99
CA GLU A 210 16.67 4.29 7.33
C GLU A 210 16.17 3.27 8.34
N PHE A 211 16.91 3.10 9.43
CA PHE A 211 16.58 2.16 10.49
C PHE A 211 16.59 2.85 11.85
N TYR A 212 15.49 2.68 12.55
CA TYR A 212 15.36 3.05 13.95
C TYR A 212 15.61 1.80 14.77
N ASN A 213 16.55 1.86 15.70
CA ASN A 213 16.88 0.73 16.57
C ASN A 213 16.23 0.98 17.93
N GLY A 214 15.43 0.02 18.38
CA GLY A 214 14.84 0.03 19.70
C GLY A 214 14.91 -1.35 20.34
N GLU A 215 14.26 -1.50 21.50
CA GLU A 215 14.15 -2.79 22.19
C GLU A 215 13.41 -3.85 21.35
N TRP A 216 12.59 -3.40 20.39
CA TRP A 216 11.82 -4.21 19.44
C TRP A 216 12.61 -4.58 18.16
N GLY A 217 13.92 -4.39 18.15
CA GLY A 217 14.76 -4.63 16.97
C GLY A 217 14.87 -3.42 16.04
N ASN A 218 15.07 -3.67 14.75
CA ASN A 218 15.31 -2.63 13.74
C ASN A 218 14.03 -2.32 12.93
N GLN A 219 13.51 -1.11 13.09
CA GLN A 219 12.33 -0.65 12.38
C GLN A 219 12.72 0.08 11.08
N PRO A 220 12.34 -0.44 9.91
CA PRO A 220 12.65 0.21 8.64
C PRO A 220 11.74 1.42 8.37
N TYR A 221 12.33 2.46 7.79
CA TYR A 221 11.66 3.58 7.15
C TYR A 221 12.22 3.77 5.72
N ILE A 222 11.36 4.14 4.78
CA ILE A 222 11.73 4.41 3.38
C ILE A 222 11.64 5.92 3.17
N ASN A 223 12.77 6.55 2.84
CA ASN A 223 12.83 7.98 2.61
C ASN A 223 12.52 8.37 1.15
N ASP A 224 12.56 9.68 0.88
CA ASP A 224 12.20 10.26 -0.42
C ASP A 224 13.17 9.91 -1.57
N ASN A 225 14.32 9.28 -1.30
CA ASN A 225 15.23 8.79 -2.34
C ASN A 225 14.71 7.52 -3.04
N CYS A 226 13.62 6.92 -2.54
CA CYS A 226 13.01 5.76 -3.17
C CYS A 226 12.55 6.07 -4.60
N VAL A 227 12.90 5.17 -5.52
CA VAL A 227 12.61 5.32 -6.96
C VAL A 227 11.38 4.54 -7.42
N GLY A 228 10.79 3.72 -6.53
CA GLY A 228 9.54 2.99 -6.79
C GLY A 228 9.69 1.73 -7.65
N CYS A 229 10.83 1.04 -7.61
CA CYS A 229 11.08 -0.13 -8.47
C CYS A 229 10.30 -1.40 -8.05
N GLY A 230 9.86 -1.48 -6.79
CA GLY A 230 9.03 -2.57 -6.28
C GLY A 230 9.77 -3.82 -5.81
N LEU A 231 11.11 -3.89 -5.86
CA LEU A 231 11.86 -5.06 -5.37
C LEU A 231 11.53 -5.38 -3.89
N CYS A 232 11.39 -4.36 -3.06
CA CYS A 232 10.98 -4.52 -1.66
C CYS A 232 9.58 -5.17 -1.49
N VAL A 233 8.66 -4.98 -2.44
CA VAL A 233 7.32 -5.61 -2.44
C VAL A 233 7.44 -7.12 -2.64
N LYS A 234 8.24 -7.55 -3.62
CA LYS A 234 8.48 -8.96 -3.94
C LYS A 234 9.16 -9.70 -2.79
N TYR A 235 10.23 -9.13 -2.25
CA TYR A 235 11.04 -9.77 -1.21
C TYR A 235 10.45 -9.63 0.20
N CYS A 236 9.36 -8.88 0.38
CA CYS A 236 8.66 -8.82 1.66
C CYS A 236 8.14 -10.23 2.03
N PRO A 237 8.48 -10.76 3.22
CA PRO A 237 8.09 -12.11 3.64
C PRO A 237 6.59 -12.21 3.97
N MET A 238 5.92 -11.09 4.23
CA MET A 238 4.48 -11.04 4.49
C MET A 238 3.69 -11.50 3.26
N ARG A 239 2.65 -12.33 3.44
CA ARG A 239 1.71 -12.65 2.36
C ARG A 239 1.00 -11.37 1.92
N GLY A 240 0.95 -11.15 0.61
CA GLY A 240 0.45 -9.92 0.01
C GLY A 240 1.39 -8.71 0.09
N SER A 241 2.54 -8.80 0.77
CA SER A 241 3.45 -7.69 1.09
C SER A 241 2.90 -6.71 2.14
N ALA A 242 3.78 -6.27 3.04
CA ALA A 242 3.56 -5.09 3.90
C ALA A 242 4.10 -3.80 3.25
N ILE A 243 4.64 -3.87 2.04
CA ILE A 243 5.13 -2.71 1.31
C ILE A 243 4.29 -2.57 0.04
N LYS A 244 3.85 -1.35 -0.24
CA LYS A 244 3.08 -0.96 -1.42
C LYS A 244 3.85 0.11 -2.17
N VAL A 245 3.75 0.13 -3.50
CA VAL A 245 4.30 1.23 -4.32
C VAL A 245 3.15 2.03 -4.91
N VAL A 246 3.22 3.35 -4.75
CA VAL A 246 2.22 4.30 -5.25
C VAL A 246 2.83 5.23 -6.29
N THR A 247 1.99 5.85 -7.11
CA THR A 247 2.45 6.91 -8.01
C THR A 247 2.90 8.14 -7.23
N LYS A 248 3.70 9.03 -7.84
CA LYS A 248 4.11 10.29 -7.22
C LYS A 248 2.92 11.13 -6.75
N LYS A 249 1.87 11.24 -7.57
CA LYS A 249 0.65 11.98 -7.23
C LYS A 249 -0.06 11.38 -6.01
N GLN A 250 -0.18 10.05 -5.96
CA GLN A 250 -0.77 9.37 -4.81
C GLN A 250 0.08 9.58 -3.56
N TYR A 251 1.41 9.51 -3.68
CA TYR A 251 2.30 9.79 -2.56
C TYR A 251 2.12 11.21 -2.03
N GLU A 252 2.08 12.21 -2.90
CA GLU A 252 1.85 13.61 -2.50
C GLU A 252 0.55 13.79 -1.71
N ASN A 253 -0.50 13.03 -2.03
CA ASN A 253 -1.77 13.09 -1.32
C ASN A 253 -1.72 12.45 0.08
N VAL A 254 -0.89 11.42 0.29
CA VAL A 254 -0.88 10.64 1.54
C VAL A 254 0.36 10.90 2.41
N LYS A 255 1.36 11.63 1.90
CA LYS A 255 2.66 11.82 2.56
C LYS A 255 2.53 12.41 3.96
N SER A 256 1.70 13.44 4.13
CA SER A 256 1.53 14.09 5.44
C SER A 256 0.95 13.13 6.48
N SER A 257 -0.12 12.40 6.13
CA SER A 257 -0.72 11.37 7.00
C SER A 257 0.29 10.28 7.32
N TYR A 258 0.97 9.76 6.30
CA TYR A 258 1.96 8.69 6.46
C TYR A 258 3.10 9.06 7.41
N VAL A 259 3.64 10.28 7.27
CA VAL A 259 4.70 10.80 8.16
C VAL A 259 4.16 11.04 9.58
N ASN A 260 2.92 11.49 9.73
CA ASN A 260 2.29 11.65 11.03
C ASN A 260 2.14 10.31 11.75
N ASP A 261 1.68 9.27 11.05
CA ASP A 261 1.52 7.92 11.61
C ASP A 261 2.88 7.33 12.02
N PHE A 262 3.90 7.53 11.19
CA PHE A 262 5.28 7.19 11.53
C PHE A 262 5.74 7.91 12.81
N ASN A 263 5.54 9.22 12.91
CA ASN A 263 5.96 10.00 14.07
C ASN A 263 5.23 9.57 15.35
N LYS A 264 3.94 9.24 15.27
CA LYS A 264 3.17 8.68 16.40
C LYS A 264 3.79 7.38 16.91
N LEU A 265 4.19 6.48 16.01
CA LEU A 265 4.88 5.24 16.39
C LEU A 265 6.24 5.48 17.03
N MET A 266 6.95 6.53 16.61
CA MET A 266 8.27 6.87 17.16
C MET A 266 8.24 7.43 18.58
N VAL A 267 7.14 8.07 19.00
CA VAL A 267 6.97 8.64 20.34
C VAL A 267 6.15 7.76 21.28
N MET A 268 5.62 6.65 20.78
CA MET A 268 4.79 5.71 21.52
C MET A 268 5.60 4.97 22.59
N SER A 269 4.99 4.73 23.75
CA SER A 269 5.61 3.91 24.78
C SER A 269 5.69 2.43 24.37
N ASN A 270 6.62 1.70 24.98
CA ASN A 270 6.75 0.25 24.74
C ASN A 270 5.48 -0.53 25.10
N GLU A 271 4.75 -0.11 26.14
CA GLU A 271 3.51 -0.77 26.57
C GLU A 271 2.36 -0.54 25.57
N GLU A 272 2.17 0.70 25.12
CA GLU A 272 1.20 1.02 24.07
C GLU A 272 1.50 0.25 22.78
N ARG A 273 2.77 0.22 22.40
CA ARG A 273 3.23 -0.52 21.22
C ARG A 273 2.98 -2.02 21.38
N TYR A 274 3.29 -2.61 22.53
CA TYR A 274 2.99 -4.00 22.83
C TYR A 274 1.51 -4.31 22.64
N ASN A 275 0.63 -3.49 23.23
CA ASN A 275 -0.81 -3.69 23.16
C ASN A 275 -1.32 -3.62 21.71
N ILE A 276 -0.90 -2.63 20.93
CA ILE A 276 -1.29 -2.51 19.52
C ILE A 276 -0.82 -3.72 18.71
N VAL A 277 0.42 -4.14 18.92
CA VAL A 277 1.03 -5.26 18.20
C VAL A 277 0.27 -6.56 18.46
N TYR A 278 0.05 -6.92 19.73
CA TYR A 278 -0.52 -8.23 20.08
C TYR A 278 -2.05 -8.25 20.03
N SER A 279 -2.72 -7.13 20.33
CA SER A 279 -4.19 -7.07 20.34
C SER A 279 -4.79 -6.75 18.98
N ASN A 280 -4.10 -5.98 18.12
CA ASN A 280 -4.63 -5.54 16.83
C ASN A 280 -3.85 -6.12 15.64
N ASN A 281 -2.54 -5.91 15.58
CA ASN A 281 -1.76 -6.19 14.37
C ASN A 281 -1.52 -7.70 14.15
N LEU A 282 -1.17 -8.44 15.21
CA LEU A 282 -0.86 -9.87 15.13
C LEU A 282 -2.04 -10.70 14.58
N PRO A 283 -3.30 -10.53 15.03
CA PRO A 283 -4.45 -11.19 14.41
C PRO A 283 -4.54 -10.94 12.90
N ASN A 284 -4.33 -9.70 12.45
CA ASN A 284 -4.34 -9.32 11.03
C ASN A 284 -3.19 -9.97 10.25
N ILE A 285 -2.01 -10.08 10.85
CA ILE A 285 -0.84 -10.75 10.28
C ILE A 285 -1.10 -12.25 10.12
N MET A 286 -1.60 -12.91 11.16
CA MET A 286 -1.85 -14.35 11.18
C MET A 286 -2.96 -14.75 10.20
N ALA A 287 -4.01 -13.92 10.04
CA ALA A 287 -5.07 -14.14 9.07
C ALA A 287 -4.55 -14.24 7.62
N ARG A 288 -3.35 -13.72 7.34
CA ARG A 288 -2.70 -13.82 6.03
C ARG A 288 -1.92 -15.13 5.82
N GLY A 289 -2.00 -16.12 6.71
CA GLY A 289 -1.72 -17.53 6.38
C GLY A 289 -0.29 -17.89 5.91
N ARG A 290 0.73 -17.07 6.20
CA ARG A 290 2.14 -17.38 5.89
C ARG A 290 3.11 -17.18 7.06
N ILE A 291 2.61 -16.74 8.22
CA ILE A 291 3.35 -16.64 9.48
C ILE A 291 2.47 -17.31 10.54
N VAL A 292 3.01 -18.28 11.26
CA VAL A 292 2.35 -18.87 12.44
C VAL A 292 2.80 -18.16 13.72
N GLU A 293 2.01 -18.21 14.79
CA GLU A 293 2.34 -17.55 16.07
C GLU A 293 3.74 -17.93 16.60
N ARG A 294 4.19 -19.16 16.32
CA ARG A 294 5.52 -19.66 16.68
C ARG A 294 6.67 -18.96 15.94
N GLU A 295 6.46 -18.49 14.71
CA GLU A 295 7.45 -17.76 13.92
C GLU A 295 7.50 -16.27 14.28
N TYR A 296 6.53 -15.81 15.08
CA TYR A 296 6.39 -14.42 15.49
C TYR A 296 7.02 -14.11 16.86
N ARG A 297 7.13 -15.13 17.73
CA ARG A 297 7.69 -15.03 19.09
C ARG A 297 9.20 -15.16 19.11
#